data_AF-A0A925KVJ0-F1
#
_entry.id   AF-A0A925KVJ0-F1
#
_cell.length_a   1.000
_cell.length_b   1.000
_cell.length_c   1.000
_cell.angle_alpha   90.00
_cell.angle_beta   90.00
_cell.angle_gamma   90.00
#
_symmetry.space_group_name_H-M   'P 1'
#
loop_
_entity.id
_entity.type
_entity.pdbx_description
1 polymer ?
#
loop_
_entity_poly.entity_id
_entity_poly.type
_entity_poly.pdbx_seq_one_letter_code
_entity_poly.pdbx_strand_id
1 'polypeptide(L)'
;MTDDFDIPVTWKGESLLFPARLLQYGYSYKIEVELQGEKYLFEPDEDRNWRALVPFEEAHKARNIQPALLEAVAHSLGEILK
;
A
#
# COMPACT_ATOMS: atom_id res chain seq x y z
N MET A 1 -10.44 9.73 14.61
CA MET A 1 -10.45 10.29 13.25
C MET A 1 -9.41 9.51 12.50
N THR A 2 -9.82 8.79 11.47
CA THR A 2 -8.85 8.16 10.58
C THR A 2 -8.67 9.17 9.47
N ASP A 3 -7.61 9.97 9.54
CA ASP A 3 -7.34 10.96 8.53
C ASP A 3 -6.85 10.22 7.28
N ASP A 4 -7.63 10.31 6.20
CA ASP A 4 -7.18 9.89 4.88
C ASP A 4 -6.03 10.83 4.47
N PHE A 5 -5.01 10.26 3.83
CA PHE A 5 -3.82 10.99 3.37
C PHE A 5 -3.39 10.45 2.01
N ASP A 6 -2.61 11.24 1.27
CA ASP A 6 -2.06 10.80 -0.01
C ASP A 6 -0.61 10.31 0.14
N ILE A 7 -0.31 9.17 -0.48
CA ILE A 7 1.06 8.64 -0.56
C ILE A 7 1.68 9.05 -1.89
N PRO A 8 2.82 9.77 -1.90
CA PRO A 8 3.60 9.98 -3.11
C PRO A 8 4.33 8.70 -3.52
N VAL A 9 4.07 8.24 -4.73
CA VAL A 9 4.68 7.06 -5.33
C VAL A 9 5.37 7.43 -6.63
N THR A 10 6.67 7.14 -6.72
CA THR A 10 7.40 7.27 -7.98
C THR A 10 7.12 6.04 -8.84
N TRP A 11 6.40 6.23 -9.93
CA TRP A 11 5.99 5.17 -10.84
C TRP A 11 6.31 5.55 -12.28
N LYS A 12 7.14 4.73 -12.96
CA LYS A 12 7.56 4.94 -14.36
C LYS A 12 8.14 6.34 -14.65
N GLY A 13 8.81 6.93 -13.67
CA GLY A 13 9.41 8.27 -13.78
C GLY A 13 8.46 9.43 -13.46
N GLU A 14 7.21 9.13 -13.11
CA GLU A 14 6.21 10.11 -12.69
C GLU A 14 5.95 10.00 -11.18
N SER A 15 5.63 11.12 -10.53
CA SER A 15 5.18 11.14 -9.14
C SER A 15 3.66 11.09 -9.12
N LEU A 16 3.09 9.97 -8.68
CA LEU A 16 1.66 9.78 -8.50
C LEU A 16 1.29 9.95 -7.03
N LEU A 17 0.07 10.41 -6.76
CA LEU A 17 -0.51 10.47 -5.42
C LEU A 17 -1.63 9.43 -5.33
N PHE A 18 -1.55 8.59 -4.31
CA PHE A 18 -2.58 7.57 -4.04
C PHE A 18 -3.26 7.82 -2.70
N PRO A 19 -4.60 7.88 -2.67
CA PRO A 19 -5.34 7.98 -1.42
C PRO A 19 -5.05 6.77 -0.53
N ALA A 20 -4.86 7.03 0.75
CA ALA A 20 -4.51 6.03 1.73
C ALA A 20 -5.10 6.35 3.10
N ARG A 21 -5.17 5.33 3.94
CA ARG A 21 -5.62 5.46 5.33
C ARG A 21 -4.88 4.51 6.26
N LEU A 22 -4.58 5.02 7.45
CA LEU A 22 -3.98 4.25 8.52
C LEU A 22 -5.05 3.39 9.20
N LEU A 23 -4.86 2.08 9.20
CA LEU A 23 -5.73 1.14 9.88
C LEU A 23 -5.04 0.61 11.13
N GLN A 24 -5.64 0.85 12.29
CA GLN A 24 -5.12 0.32 13.55
C GLN A 24 -5.68 -1.08 13.79
N TYR A 25 -4.78 -2.05 13.98
CA TYR A 25 -5.09 -3.46 14.22
C TYR A 25 -4.48 -3.91 15.55
N GLY A 26 -5.12 -3.53 16.67
CA GLY A 26 -4.58 -3.80 18.00
C GLY A 26 -3.24 -3.09 18.20
N TYR A 27 -2.17 -3.88 18.40
CA TYR A 27 -0.80 -3.38 18.56
C TYR A 27 -0.04 -3.18 17.23
N SER A 28 -0.62 -3.55 16.09
CA SER A 28 -0.05 -3.29 14.78
C SER A 28 -0.87 -2.26 14.01
N TYR A 29 -0.31 -1.82 12.89
CA TYR A 29 -1.00 -0.96 11.94
C TYR A 29 -0.80 -1.47 10.52
N LYS A 30 -1.76 -1.16 9.67
CA LYS A 30 -1.71 -1.39 8.23
C LYS A 30 -2.02 -0.10 7.52
N ILE A 31 -1.56 0.03 6.28
CA ILE A 31 -1.98 1.12 5.41
C ILE A 31 -2.88 0.53 4.33
N GLU A 32 -4.11 1.02 4.24
CA GLU A 32 -4.98 0.75 3.08
C GLU A 32 -4.69 1.82 2.03
N VAL A 33 -4.36 1.41 0.81
CA VAL A 33 -4.08 2.29 -0.32
C VAL A 33 -5.07 1.99 -1.44
N GLU A 34 -5.69 3.02 -1.99
CA GLU A 34 -6.56 2.90 -3.16
C GLU A 34 -5.74 3.00 -4.44
N LEU A 35 -5.69 1.90 -5.20
CA LEU A 35 -4.98 1.77 -6.46
C LEU A 35 -5.96 1.34 -7.54
N GLN A 36 -6.15 2.19 -8.56
CA GLN A 36 -7.04 1.90 -9.70
C GLN A 36 -8.49 1.57 -9.29
N GLY A 37 -9.00 2.18 -8.23
CA GLY A 37 -10.36 1.97 -7.70
C GLY A 37 -10.49 0.73 -6.79
N GLU A 38 -9.39 0.01 -6.53
CA GLU A 38 -9.34 -1.14 -5.63
C GLU A 38 -8.48 -0.84 -4.41
N LYS A 39 -8.84 -1.44 -3.27
CA LYS A 39 -8.14 -1.23 -1.99
C LYS A 39 -7.15 -2.34 -1.73
N TYR A 40 -5.92 -1.97 -1.41
CA TYR A 40 -4.83 -2.88 -1.08
C TYR A 40 -4.28 -2.57 0.30
N LEU A 41 -4.04 -3.62 1.10
CA LEU A 41 -3.48 -3.48 2.43
C LEU A 41 -1.97 -3.66 2.40
N PHE A 42 -1.26 -2.84 3.16
CA PHE A 42 0.18 -2.93 3.34
C PHE A 42 0.53 -3.02 4.82
N GLU A 43 1.54 -3.81 5.14
CA GLU A 43 2.10 -3.92 6.50
C GLU A 43 3.63 -4.03 6.44
N PRO A 44 4.35 -3.60 7.50
CA PRO A 44 5.76 -3.92 7.64
C PRO A 44 5.93 -5.42 7.93
N ASP A 45 6.95 -6.03 7.32
CA ASP A 45 7.40 -7.37 7.62
C ASP A 45 8.42 -7.39 8.77
N GLU A 46 8.98 -8.57 9.07
CA GLU A 46 9.92 -8.77 10.17
C GLU A 46 11.24 -7.98 9.99
N ASP A 47 11.63 -7.70 8.74
CA ASP A 47 12.81 -6.92 8.39
C ASP A 47 12.51 -5.41 8.25
N ARG A 48 11.26 -5.00 8.53
CA ARG A 48 10.72 -3.63 8.33
C ARG A 48 10.63 -3.22 6.86
N ASN A 49 10.64 -4.16 5.94
CA ASN A 49 10.22 -3.89 4.57
C ASN A 49 8.70 -3.90 4.51
N TRP A 50 8.13 -3.04 3.70
CA TRP A 50 6.68 -3.02 3.50
C TRP A 50 6.27 -4.06 2.47
N ARG A 51 5.14 -4.73 2.69
CA ARG A 51 4.58 -5.71 1.74
C ARG A 51 3.09 -5.50 1.53
N ALA A 52 2.62 -5.77 0.31
CA ALA A 52 1.20 -5.83 0.01
C ALA A 52 0.61 -7.15 0.49
N LEU A 53 -0.61 -7.11 1.04
CA LEU A 53 -1.41 -8.26 1.40
C LEU A 53 -2.54 -8.42 0.39
N VAL A 54 -2.54 -9.56 -0.30
CA VAL A 54 -3.63 -9.95 -1.18
C VAL A 54 -4.18 -11.27 -0.66
N PRO A 55 -5.36 -11.27 0.00
CA PRO A 55 -6.04 -12.50 0.39
C PRO A 55 -6.32 -13.39 -0.82
N PHE A 56 -6.27 -14.72 -0.64
CA PHE A 56 -6.53 -15.68 -1.73
C PHE A 56 -7.92 -15.48 -2.38
N GLU A 57 -8.92 -15.14 -1.58
CA GLU A 57 -10.30 -14.85 -2.05
C GLU A 57 -10.35 -13.58 -2.93
N GLU A 58 -9.42 -12.66 -2.71
CA GLU A 58 -9.26 -11.40 -3.43
C GLU A 58 -8.19 -11.48 -4.52
N ALA A 59 -7.66 -12.67 -4.82
CA ALA A 59 -6.66 -12.86 -5.86
C ALA A 59 -7.12 -12.37 -7.25
N HIS A 60 -8.43 -12.23 -7.47
CA HIS A 60 -8.99 -11.59 -8.66
C HIS A 60 -8.61 -10.11 -8.78
N LYS A 61 -8.50 -9.36 -7.67
CA LYS A 61 -8.03 -7.97 -7.65
C LYS A 61 -6.57 -7.88 -8.12
N ALA A 62 -5.73 -8.80 -7.63
CA ALA A 62 -4.34 -8.90 -8.03
C ALA A 62 -4.11 -9.23 -9.52
N ARG A 63 -5.14 -9.69 -10.26
CA ARG A 63 -5.02 -9.90 -11.71
C ARG A 63 -5.02 -8.60 -12.51
N ASN A 64 -5.58 -7.53 -11.95
CA ASN A 64 -5.77 -6.27 -12.65
C ASN A 64 -4.71 -5.21 -12.33
N ILE A 65 -3.85 -5.47 -11.35
CA ILE A 65 -2.77 -4.56 -10.96
C ILE A 65 -1.40 -5.13 -11.31
N GLN A 66 -0.49 -4.27 -11.75
CA GLN A 66 0.89 -4.67 -12.02
C GLN A 66 1.61 -4.89 -10.68
N PRO A 67 2.22 -6.06 -10.42
CA PRO A 67 2.95 -6.31 -9.17
C PRO A 67 4.00 -5.24 -8.87
N ALA A 68 4.67 -4.73 -9.90
CA ALA A 68 5.65 -3.65 -9.79
C ALA A 68 5.04 -2.33 -9.26
N LEU A 69 3.75 -2.06 -9.45
CA LEU A 69 3.08 -0.90 -8.83
C LEU A 69 2.91 -1.12 -7.33
N LEU A 70 2.54 -2.33 -6.90
CA LEU A 70 2.47 -2.68 -5.48
C LEU A 70 3.85 -2.56 -4.81
N GLU A 71 4.91 -3.01 -5.50
CA GLU A 71 6.29 -2.86 -5.03
C GLU A 71 6.70 -1.39 -4.91
N ALA A 72 6.35 -0.55 -5.89
CA ALA A 72 6.64 0.89 -5.83
C ALA A 72 5.94 1.57 -4.64
N VAL A 73 4.67 1.21 -4.37
CA VAL A 73 3.93 1.72 -3.21
C VAL A 73 4.58 1.25 -1.90
N ALA A 74 4.95 -0.03 -1.80
CA ALA A 74 5.62 -0.57 -0.63
C ALA A 74 6.96 0.13 -0.37
N HIS A 75 7.76 0.35 -1.41
CA HIS A 75 9.01 1.10 -1.30
C HIS A 75 8.78 2.53 -0.79
N SER A 76 7.81 3.25 -1.36
CA SER A 76 7.43 4.59 -0.89
C SER A 76 7.02 4.61 0.59
N LEU A 77 6.22 3.64 1.04
CA LEU A 77 5.84 3.51 2.44
C LEU A 77 7.05 3.30 3.34
N GLY A 78 8.01 2.47 2.92
CA GLY A 78 9.27 2.26 3.62
C GLY A 78 10.13 3.51 3.73
N GLU A 79 10.14 4.38 2.72
CA GLU A 79 10.87 5.65 2.79
C GLU A 79 10.18 6.69 3.69
N ILE A 80 8.84 6.72 3.70
CA ILE A 80 8.03 7.71 4.45
C ILE A 80 7.93 7.36 5.94
N LEU A 81 7.75 6.08 6.26
CA LEU A 81 7.40 5.59 7.60
C LEU A 81 8.59 4.95 8.35
N LYS A 82 9.82 5.28 7.93
CA LYS A 82 11.09 4.84 8.53
C LYS A 82 11.21 5.21 10.02
#